data_AF-A0A7G9YJ83-F1
#
_entry.id   AF-A0A7G9YJ83-F1
#
_cell.length_a   1.000
_cell.length_b   1.000
_cell.length_c   1.000
_cell.angle_alpha   90.00
_cell.angle_beta   90.00
_cell.angle_gamma   90.00
#
_symmetry.space_group_name_H-M   'P 1'
#
loop_
_entity.id
_entity.type
_entity.pdbx_description
1 polymer ?
#
loop_
_entity_poly.entity_id
_entity_poly.type
_entity_poly.pdbx_seq_one_letter_code
_entity_poly.pdbx_strand_id
1 'polypeptide(L)'
;MSAQGCPVGAYVLGVSDDAPHEYYLKSGRYVDMQAARRASDSLPRVVKPYRSIRIEPLSVNNGTFDVIILYLAPERAMRIVQAYSYASGARIVVDTLGAASVCGDCTALAIENGVGLSFGCKGSRKHSGYSDDEVPLGIGVKFVKTIEDGLGHIPETRD
;
A
#
# COMPACT_ATOMS: atom_id res chain seq x y z
N MET A 1 12.92 3.60 20.14
CA MET A 1 12.53 2.82 18.96
C MET A 1 13.80 2.30 18.31
N SER A 2 14.16 1.04 18.55
CA SER A 2 15.26 0.40 17.84
C SER A 2 14.94 0.37 16.34
N ALA A 3 15.96 0.57 15.51
CA ALA A 3 15.90 0.72 14.07
C ALA A 3 15.37 -0.53 13.33
N GLN A 4 14.08 -0.84 13.46
CA GLN A 4 13.39 -1.83 12.63
C GLN A 4 12.96 -1.16 11.31
N GLY A 5 13.95 -0.68 10.55
CA GLY A 5 13.73 -0.15 9.21
C GLY A 5 13.76 -1.28 8.19
N CYS A 6 12.68 -1.51 7.47
CA CYS A 6 12.70 -2.40 6.31
C CYS A 6 13.51 -1.73 5.19
N PRO A 7 14.58 -2.35 4.64
CA PRO A 7 15.40 -1.73 3.58
C PRO A 7 14.57 -1.43 2.33
N VAL A 8 13.60 -2.28 2.02
CA VAL A 8 12.62 -2.05 0.95
C VAL A 8 11.80 -0.80 1.23
N GLY A 9 11.36 -0.61 2.48
CA GLY A 9 10.61 0.57 2.89
C GLY A 9 11.43 1.84 2.79
N ALA A 10 12.71 1.80 3.20
CA ALA A 10 13.62 2.93 3.05
C ALA A 10 13.80 3.34 1.57
N TYR A 11 13.95 2.35 0.68
CA TYR A 11 14.08 2.59 -0.76
C TYR A 11 12.80 3.18 -1.38
N VAL A 12 11.67 2.52 -1.15
CA VAL A 12 10.35 2.89 -1.69
C VAL A 12 9.90 4.25 -1.19
N LEU A 13 10.09 4.53 0.09
CA LEU A 13 9.72 5.82 0.67
C LEU A 13 10.71 6.92 0.30
N GLY A 14 11.84 6.64 -0.35
CA GLY A 14 12.83 7.67 -0.72
C GLY A 14 13.74 8.12 0.42
N VAL A 15 13.86 7.31 1.48
CA VAL A 15 14.82 7.54 2.59
C VAL A 15 16.24 7.09 2.19
N SER A 16 16.35 6.10 1.30
CA SER A 16 17.61 5.62 0.74
C SER A 16 17.44 5.40 -0.77
N ASP A 17 18.53 5.56 -1.52
CA ASP A 17 18.63 5.22 -2.95
C ASP A 17 19.20 3.81 -3.19
N ASP A 18 19.51 3.08 -2.12
CA ASP A 18 20.03 1.71 -2.20
C ASP A 18 18.89 0.75 -2.56
N ALA A 19 18.86 0.35 -3.84
CA ALA A 19 17.90 -0.62 -4.36
C ALA A 19 18.03 -1.97 -3.60
N PRO A 20 16.93 -2.56 -3.08
CA PRO A 20 16.97 -3.74 -2.20
C PRO A 20 17.24 -5.08 -2.91
N HIS A 21 17.85 -5.10 -4.09
CA HIS A 21 18.08 -6.32 -4.87
C HIS A 21 18.97 -7.34 -4.14
N GLU A 22 20.00 -6.90 -3.40
CA GLU A 22 20.79 -7.82 -2.57
C GLU A 22 19.98 -8.41 -1.41
N TYR A 23 19.18 -7.58 -0.74
CA TYR A 23 18.30 -8.04 0.33
C TYR A 23 17.29 -9.08 -0.18
N TYR A 24 16.73 -8.83 -1.37
CA TYR A 24 15.85 -9.74 -2.07
C TYR A 24 16.51 -11.07 -2.41
N LEU A 25 17.71 -11.06 -2.99
CA LEU A 25 18.45 -12.30 -3.27
C LEU A 25 18.79 -13.07 -1.97
N LYS A 26 19.42 -12.39 -0.99
CA LYS A 26 19.83 -12.98 0.30
C LYS A 26 18.65 -13.57 1.08
N SER A 27 17.44 -13.08 0.84
CA SER A 27 16.23 -13.59 1.47
C SER A 27 15.66 -14.88 0.87
N GLY A 28 16.22 -15.38 -0.24
CA GLY A 28 15.78 -16.61 -0.90
C GLY A 28 14.47 -16.48 -1.67
N ARG A 29 14.00 -15.26 -1.94
CA ARG A 29 12.73 -15.00 -2.65
C ARG A 29 12.84 -15.10 -4.17
N TYR A 30 14.05 -14.99 -4.69
CA TYR A 30 14.32 -14.96 -6.13
C TYR A 30 15.42 -15.94 -6.46
N VAL A 31 15.29 -16.57 -7.63
CA VAL A 31 16.19 -17.64 -8.11
C VAL A 31 17.62 -17.15 -8.32
N ASP A 32 17.78 -15.89 -8.74
CA ASP A 32 19.08 -15.30 -9.03
C ASP A 32 19.07 -13.76 -8.85
N MET A 33 20.25 -13.17 -9.02
CA MET A 33 20.45 -11.71 -8.91
C MET A 33 19.67 -10.94 -9.99
N GLN A 34 19.45 -11.52 -11.17
CA GLN A 34 18.77 -10.82 -12.25
C GLN A 34 17.26 -10.69 -11.95
N ALA A 35 16.64 -11.75 -11.44
CA ALA A 35 15.27 -11.74 -10.96
C ALA A 35 15.11 -10.78 -9.76
N ALA A 36 16.05 -10.81 -8.81
CA ALA A 36 16.03 -9.90 -7.66
C ALA A 36 16.17 -8.42 -8.07
N ARG A 37 17.01 -8.12 -9.08
CA ARG A 37 17.14 -6.77 -9.66
C ARG A 37 15.85 -6.32 -10.33
N ARG A 38 15.28 -7.12 -11.24
CA ARG A 38 13.98 -6.79 -11.88
C ARG A 38 12.90 -6.47 -10.86
N ALA A 39 12.79 -7.28 -9.80
CA ALA A 39 11.81 -7.06 -8.74
C ALA A 39 12.09 -5.82 -7.87
N SER A 40 13.37 -5.46 -7.71
CA SER A 40 13.78 -4.24 -7.01
C SER A 40 13.54 -2.99 -7.84
N ASP A 41 13.84 -3.05 -9.14
CA ASP A 41 13.74 -1.94 -10.08
C ASP A 41 12.27 -1.63 -10.44
N SER A 42 11.37 -2.63 -10.32
CA SER A 42 9.93 -2.45 -10.50
C SER A 42 9.23 -1.86 -9.29
N LEU A 43 9.92 -1.62 -8.17
CA LEU A 43 9.27 -1.10 -6.97
C LEU A 43 8.82 0.34 -7.19
N PRO A 44 7.57 0.68 -6.85
CA PRO A 44 7.11 2.07 -6.88
C PRO A 44 7.90 2.89 -5.85
N ARG A 45 8.12 4.18 -6.14
CA ARG A 45 8.82 5.09 -5.23
C ARG A 45 8.02 6.35 -4.98
N VAL A 46 8.08 6.84 -3.74
CA VAL A 46 7.60 8.19 -3.41
C VAL A 46 8.61 9.19 -3.94
N VAL A 47 8.27 9.88 -5.02
CA VAL A 47 9.16 10.88 -5.68
C VAL A 47 9.00 12.29 -5.14
N LYS A 48 7.94 12.58 -4.38
CA LYS A 48 7.67 13.90 -3.79
C LYS A 48 8.71 14.20 -2.70
N PRO A 49 9.44 15.33 -2.76
CA PRO A 49 10.35 15.72 -1.69
C PRO A 49 9.60 15.93 -0.36
N TYR A 50 10.15 15.40 0.73
CA TYR A 50 9.60 15.59 2.08
C TYR A 50 10.72 15.61 3.12
N ARG A 51 10.42 16.15 4.31
CA ARG A 51 11.36 16.20 5.45
C ARG A 51 11.11 15.08 6.46
N SER A 52 9.85 14.70 6.66
CA SER A 52 9.45 13.66 7.61
C SER A 52 8.18 12.97 7.14
N ILE A 53 8.00 11.72 7.58
CA ILE A 53 6.74 10.98 7.43
C ILE A 53 6.04 11.00 8.78
N ARG A 54 4.76 11.41 8.79
CA ARG A 54 3.90 11.32 9.97
C ARG A 54 2.93 10.16 9.78
N ILE A 55 2.91 9.26 10.76
CA ILE A 55 1.98 8.15 10.83
C ILE A 55 1.18 8.33 12.11
N GLU A 56 -0.14 8.38 12.00
CA GLU A 56 -1.03 8.52 13.15
C GLU A 56 -2.38 7.85 12.88
N PRO A 57 -3.09 7.38 13.92
CA PRO A 57 -4.45 6.91 13.77
C PRO A 57 -5.38 8.01 13.25
N LEU A 58 -6.36 7.62 12.42
CA LEU A 58 -7.35 8.57 11.88
C LEU A 58 -8.14 9.29 12.99
N SER A 59 -8.38 8.63 14.13
CA SER A 59 -9.13 9.20 15.27
C SER A 59 -8.48 10.42 15.93
N VAL A 60 -7.16 10.62 15.74
CA VAL A 60 -6.42 11.78 16.26
C VAL A 60 -5.88 12.67 15.15
N ASN A 61 -6.13 12.31 13.89
CA ASN A 61 -5.73 13.11 12.74
C ASN A 61 -6.68 14.29 12.55
N ASN A 62 -6.13 15.45 12.20
CA ASN A 62 -6.86 16.70 12.01
C ASN A 62 -7.39 16.89 10.57
N GLY A 63 -7.59 15.80 9.82
CA GLY A 63 -8.01 15.81 8.42
C GLY A 63 -6.89 16.10 7.42
N THR A 64 -5.62 16.08 7.83
CA THR A 64 -4.47 16.33 6.95
C THR A 64 -3.61 15.08 6.82
N PHE A 65 -3.64 14.45 5.64
CA PHE A 65 -2.84 13.28 5.25
C PHE A 65 -2.74 13.18 3.72
N ASP A 66 -1.73 12.47 3.21
CA ASP A 66 -1.60 12.16 1.77
C ASP A 66 -2.28 10.82 1.41
N VAL A 67 -2.30 9.87 2.35
CA VAL A 67 -2.85 8.52 2.16
C VAL A 67 -3.45 7.98 3.47
N ILE A 68 -4.55 7.22 3.38
CA ILE A 68 -5.09 6.40 4.46
C ILE A 68 -4.74 4.94 4.17
N ILE A 69 -4.26 4.21 5.17
CA ILE A 69 -4.02 2.77 5.08
C ILE A 69 -5.01 2.06 5.99
N LEU A 70 -5.76 1.12 5.41
CA LEU A 70 -6.75 0.29 6.07
C LEU A 70 -6.29 -1.16 6.04
N TYR A 71 -6.57 -1.90 7.11
CA TYR A 71 -6.48 -3.35 7.14
C TYR A 71 -7.91 -3.88 7.19
N LEU A 72 -8.30 -4.61 6.15
CA LEU A 72 -9.71 -4.92 5.90
C LEU A 72 -9.88 -6.41 5.61
N ALA A 73 -11.00 -6.99 6.03
CA ALA A 73 -11.45 -8.24 5.45
C ALA A 73 -11.62 -8.07 3.91
N PRO A 74 -11.33 -9.09 3.09
CA PRO A 74 -11.43 -9.03 1.63
C PRO A 74 -12.75 -8.48 1.10
N GLU A 75 -13.86 -8.78 1.78
CA GLU A 75 -15.19 -8.27 1.43
C GLU A 75 -15.26 -6.73 1.54
N ARG A 76 -14.74 -6.15 2.63
CA ARG A 76 -14.71 -4.69 2.81
C ARG A 76 -13.76 -4.02 1.83
N ALA A 77 -12.61 -4.64 1.54
CA ALA A 77 -11.71 -4.15 0.51
C ALA A 77 -12.39 -4.13 -0.86
N MET A 78 -13.13 -5.18 -1.21
CA MET A 78 -13.92 -5.25 -2.45
C MET A 78 -14.95 -4.11 -2.53
N ARG A 79 -15.65 -3.78 -1.44
CA ARG A 79 -16.58 -2.64 -1.39
C ARG A 79 -15.88 -1.31 -1.67
N ILE A 80 -14.67 -1.10 -1.16
CA ILE A 80 -13.87 0.11 -1.47
C ILE A 80 -13.56 0.18 -2.97
N VAL A 81 -13.21 -0.94 -3.61
CA VAL A 81 -12.97 -1.00 -5.06
C VAL A 81 -14.22 -0.68 -5.86
N GLN A 82 -15.38 -1.23 -5.46
CA GLN A 82 -16.65 -0.93 -6.09
C GLN A 82 -17.05 0.54 -5.92
N ALA A 83 -16.87 1.09 -4.72
CA ALA A 83 -17.15 2.49 -4.43
C ALA A 83 -16.29 3.44 -5.27
N TYR A 84 -14.99 3.16 -5.41
CA TYR A 84 -14.11 3.90 -6.32
C TYR A 84 -14.64 3.88 -7.77
N SER A 85 -15.14 2.72 -8.20
CA SER A 85 -15.62 2.48 -9.56
C SER A 85 -17.04 3.02 -9.79
N TYR A 86 -17.79 3.38 -8.75
CA TYR A 86 -19.22 3.67 -8.81
C TYR A 86 -19.57 4.77 -9.83
N ALA A 87 -18.88 5.91 -9.75
CA ALA A 87 -19.20 7.07 -10.59
C ALA A 87 -18.68 6.96 -12.03
N SER A 88 -17.59 6.22 -12.25
CA SER A 88 -16.84 6.23 -13.53
C SER A 88 -16.87 4.90 -14.28
N GLY A 89 -17.23 3.80 -13.61
CA GLY A 89 -17.03 2.43 -14.10
C GLY A 89 -15.56 2.05 -14.29
N ALA A 90 -14.60 2.87 -13.83
CA ALA A 90 -13.19 2.63 -14.05
C ALA A 90 -12.69 1.44 -13.23
N ARG A 91 -11.91 0.57 -13.86
CA ARG A 91 -11.24 -0.53 -13.14
C ARG A 91 -10.05 0.03 -12.36
N ILE A 92 -9.85 -0.46 -11.14
CA ILE A 92 -8.56 -0.28 -10.47
C ILE A 92 -7.53 -1.25 -11.06
N VAL A 93 -6.28 -0.82 -11.10
CA VAL A 93 -5.13 -1.68 -11.41
C VAL A 93 -4.48 -2.06 -10.09
N VAL A 94 -4.47 -3.35 -9.77
CA VAL A 94 -3.74 -3.88 -8.61
C VAL A 94 -2.38 -4.33 -9.10
N ASP A 95 -1.36 -3.51 -8.85
CA ASP A 95 0.03 -3.78 -9.18
C ASP A 95 0.77 -4.16 -7.89
N THR A 96 1.20 -5.42 -7.78
CA THR A 96 1.85 -5.96 -6.58
C THR A 96 2.82 -7.08 -6.92
N LEU A 97 3.93 -7.13 -6.17
CA LEU A 97 4.91 -8.22 -6.19
C LEU A 97 4.74 -9.19 -5.00
N GLY A 98 3.75 -9.00 -4.13
CA GLY A 98 3.73 -9.64 -2.80
C GLY A 98 4.91 -9.21 -1.91
N ALA A 99 5.56 -8.10 -2.29
CA ALA A 99 6.64 -7.42 -1.61
C ALA A 99 6.29 -5.93 -1.53
N ALA A 100 6.97 -5.17 -0.67
CA ALA A 100 6.71 -3.73 -0.53
C ALA A 100 5.23 -3.35 -0.24
N SER A 101 4.49 -4.20 0.47
CA SER A 101 3.06 -3.99 0.76
C SER A 101 2.67 -2.60 1.28
N VAL A 102 2.99 -2.28 2.55
CA VAL A 102 2.54 -1.00 3.14
C VAL A 102 3.20 0.21 2.48
N CYS A 103 4.50 0.14 2.18
CA CYS A 103 5.27 1.27 1.65
C CYS A 103 5.07 1.50 0.15
N GLY A 104 4.93 0.43 -0.63
CA GLY A 104 4.80 0.46 -2.09
C GLY A 104 3.34 0.42 -2.48
N ASP A 105 2.73 -0.76 -2.36
CA ASP A 105 1.36 -1.00 -2.81
C ASP A 105 0.36 -0.04 -2.15
N CYS A 106 0.40 0.10 -0.81
CA CYS A 106 -0.60 0.89 -0.08
C CYS A 106 -0.21 2.35 0.15
N THR A 107 1.01 2.78 -0.17
CA THR A 107 1.45 4.17 0.01
C THR A 107 1.86 4.80 -1.32
N ALA A 108 2.96 4.35 -1.94
CA ALA A 108 3.45 4.94 -3.17
C ALA A 108 2.42 4.84 -4.31
N LEU A 109 1.88 3.65 -4.57
CA LEU A 109 0.87 3.45 -5.62
C LEU A 109 -0.48 4.09 -5.26
N ALA A 110 -0.86 4.14 -3.99
CA ALA A 110 -2.09 4.83 -3.58
C ALA A 110 -1.98 6.36 -3.79
N ILE A 111 -0.81 6.95 -3.58
CA ILE A 111 -0.55 8.36 -3.89
C ILE A 111 -0.59 8.62 -5.41
N GLU A 112 -0.03 7.69 -6.20
CA GLU A 112 0.08 7.83 -7.66
C GLU A 112 -1.24 7.53 -8.38
N ASN A 113 -1.86 6.39 -8.08
CA ASN A 113 -3.01 5.84 -8.80
C ASN A 113 -4.34 6.00 -8.05
N GLY A 114 -4.30 6.40 -6.79
CA GLY A 114 -5.47 6.68 -5.96
C GLY A 114 -5.87 5.55 -5.02
N VAL A 115 -5.89 4.29 -5.48
CA VAL A 115 -6.15 3.12 -4.63
C VAL A 115 -5.07 2.09 -4.87
N GLY A 116 -4.55 1.52 -3.79
CA GLY A 116 -3.61 0.40 -3.84
C GLY A 116 -4.07 -0.73 -2.94
N LEU A 117 -3.94 -1.98 -3.41
CA LEU A 117 -4.33 -3.18 -2.68
C LEU A 117 -3.14 -4.12 -2.57
N SER A 118 -2.96 -4.74 -1.42
CA SER A 118 -1.88 -5.68 -1.17
C SER A 118 -2.35 -6.93 -0.46
N PHE A 119 -1.66 -8.04 -0.68
CA PHE A 119 -1.82 -9.26 0.13
C PHE A 119 -0.89 -9.28 1.36
N GLY A 120 -0.10 -8.22 1.55
CA GLY A 120 0.95 -8.18 2.55
C GLY A 120 2.30 -8.60 1.97
N CYS A 121 3.36 -8.17 2.65
CA CYS A 121 4.72 -8.66 2.48
C CYS A 121 5.25 -9.22 3.79
N LYS A 122 6.32 -10.03 3.75
CA LYS A 122 6.94 -10.62 4.96
C LYS A 122 7.18 -9.59 6.08
N GLY A 123 7.62 -8.38 5.73
CA GLY A 123 7.83 -7.31 6.71
C GLY A 123 6.53 -6.85 7.35
N SER A 124 5.54 -6.47 6.54
CA SER A 124 4.24 -6.02 7.06
C SER A 124 3.53 -7.09 7.90
N ARG A 125 3.50 -8.34 7.44
CA ARG A 125 2.89 -9.46 8.18
C ARG A 125 3.60 -9.71 9.51
N LYS A 126 4.93 -9.56 9.55
CA LYS A 126 5.73 -9.74 10.78
C LYS A 126 5.56 -8.59 11.78
N HIS A 127 5.32 -7.36 11.33
CA HIS A 127 5.50 -6.17 12.15
C HIS A 127 4.22 -5.36 12.43
N SER A 128 3.16 -5.56 11.65
CA SER A 128 1.94 -4.75 11.76
C SER A 128 0.81 -5.40 12.56
N GLY A 129 0.87 -6.72 12.80
CA GLY A 129 -0.08 -7.43 13.67
C GLY A 129 -1.52 -7.56 13.15
N TYR A 130 -1.77 -7.20 11.89
CA TYR A 130 -3.06 -7.47 11.23
C TYR A 130 -3.20 -8.96 10.91
N SER A 131 -4.43 -9.44 10.92
CA SER A 131 -4.77 -10.85 10.80
C SER A 131 -4.53 -11.41 9.40
N ASP A 132 -4.37 -12.73 9.28
CA ASP A 132 -4.16 -13.42 8.00
C ASP A 132 -5.37 -13.32 7.05
N ASP A 133 -6.55 -13.06 7.60
CA ASP A 133 -7.79 -12.78 6.85
C ASP A 133 -7.99 -11.29 6.54
N GLU A 134 -7.02 -10.43 6.86
CA GLU A 134 -7.02 -9.01 6.49
C GLU A 134 -6.05 -8.73 5.33
N VAL A 135 -6.46 -7.81 4.46
CA VAL A 135 -5.68 -7.27 3.35
C VAL A 135 -5.39 -5.78 3.59
N PRO A 136 -4.13 -5.33 3.43
CA PRO A 136 -3.81 -3.91 3.43
C PRO A 136 -4.35 -3.22 2.17
N LEU A 137 -4.99 -2.06 2.36
CA LEU A 137 -5.51 -1.21 1.30
C LEU A 137 -5.11 0.25 1.57
N GLY A 138 -4.56 0.92 0.56
CA GLY A 138 -4.23 2.34 0.58
C GLY A 138 -5.23 3.18 -0.23
N ILE A 139 -5.60 4.35 0.29
CA ILE A 139 -6.44 5.34 -0.38
C ILE A 139 -5.72 6.68 -0.38
N GLY A 140 -5.35 7.19 -1.57
CA GLY A 140 -4.84 8.54 -1.73
C GLY A 140 -5.91 9.58 -1.39
N VAL A 141 -5.53 10.65 -0.69
CA VAL A 141 -6.47 11.65 -0.11
C VAL A 141 -7.46 12.22 -1.14
N LYS A 142 -7.04 12.38 -2.40
CA LYS A 142 -7.87 12.90 -3.49
C LYS A 142 -9.08 12.02 -3.82
N PHE A 143 -9.06 10.74 -3.45
CA PHE A 143 -10.08 9.76 -3.78
C PHE A 143 -10.95 9.36 -2.58
N VAL A 144 -10.63 9.84 -1.37
CA VAL A 144 -11.40 9.52 -0.15
C VAL A 144 -12.87 9.90 -0.33
N LYS A 145 -13.15 11.13 -0.75
CA LYS A 145 -14.53 11.59 -0.97
C LYS A 145 -15.27 10.78 -2.03
N THR A 146 -14.60 10.46 -3.14
CA THR A 146 -15.17 9.59 -4.19
C THR A 146 -15.59 8.23 -3.64
N ILE A 147 -14.76 7.64 -2.78
CA ILE A 147 -15.04 6.35 -2.15
C ILE A 147 -16.15 6.47 -1.10
N GLU A 148 -16.14 7.51 -0.26
CA GLU A 148 -17.22 7.77 0.71
C GLU A 148 -18.57 7.94 0.00
N ASP A 149 -18.62 8.75 -1.06
CA ASP A 149 -19.81 8.96 -1.88
C ASP A 149 -20.26 7.63 -2.51
N GLY A 150 -19.33 6.85 -3.08
CA GLY A 150 -19.62 5.54 -3.68
C GLY A 150 -20.17 4.52 -2.66
N LEU A 151 -19.59 4.45 -1.46
CA LEU A 151 -20.05 3.57 -0.39
C LEU A 151 -21.49 3.86 0.03
N GLY A 152 -21.94 5.11 -0.05
CA GLY A 152 -23.31 5.52 0.24
C GLY A 152 -24.35 5.11 -0.81
N HIS A 153 -23.92 4.64 -1.99
CA HIS A 153 -24.80 4.29 -3.11
C HIS A 153 -24.73 2.82 -3.53
N ILE A 154 -23.57 2.18 -3.39
CA ILE A 154 -23.45 0.76 -3.73
C ILE A 154 -24.28 -0.10 -2.77
N PRO A 155 -24.88 -1.19 -3.24
CA PRO A 155 -25.65 -2.09 -2.38
C PRO A 155 -24.78 -2.75 -1.31
N GLU A 156 -25.41 -3.23 -0.25
CA GLU A 156 -24.77 -4.11 0.73
C GLU A 156 -24.36 -5.45 0.07
N THR A 157 -23.31 -6.08 0.59
CA THR A 157 -22.77 -7.32 0.02
C THR A 157 -23.65 -8.54 0.30
N ARG A 158 -24.45 -8.49 1.36
CA ARG A 158 -25.35 -9.57 1.77
C ARG A 158 -26.75 -8.98 1.96
N ASP A 159 -27.74 -9.76 1.54
CA ASP A 159 -29.16 -9.45 1.68
C ASP A 159 -29.63 -9.41 3.14
#